data_AF-A0A0D3LFB4-F1
#
_entry.id   AF-A0A0D3LFB4-F1
#
_cell.length_a   1.000
_cell.length_b   1.000
_cell.length_c   1.000
_cell.angle_alpha   90.00
_cell.angle_beta   90.00
_cell.angle_gamma   90.00
#
_symmetry.space_group_name_H-M   'P 1'
#
loop_
_entity.id
_entity.type
_entity.pdbx_description
1 polymer ?
#
loop_
_entity_poly.entity_id
_entity_poly.type
_entity_poly.pdbx_seq_one_letter_code
_entity_poly.pdbx_strand_id
1 'polypeptide(L)'
;MKKLSIMIFMAATMLAACSDGERTQPKAGEPGYISTNGESVETNDVELERTSNTPDATPDATVSEETPMSEGKEEADARARKAMNEEQKRLSYWTVEEESITADAESVRGNLDQMDKNWFRINADLKNVETGTYNPQGQLSREGQKEIKEARAKVEEAKRLVKNAQRNNEAGNHEAASDKIKNANQKLADAREDYLEALEKETGVEREEEVVADQE
;
A
#
# COMPACT_ATOMS: atom_id res chain seq x y z
N MET A 1 36.27 53.13 -0.26
CA MET A 1 35.03 53.88 0.05
C MET A 1 33.87 52.90 0.11
N LYS A 2 33.01 53.02 1.14
CA LYS A 2 31.60 52.57 1.27
C LYS A 2 31.33 51.06 1.07
N LYS A 3 31.27 50.27 2.15
CA LYS A 3 30.15 49.94 3.06
C LYS A 3 29.25 48.78 2.56
N LEU A 4 29.30 47.73 3.36
CA LEU A 4 28.43 46.56 3.51
C LEU A 4 26.93 46.90 3.49
N SER A 5 26.08 46.04 2.93
CA SER A 5 24.66 45.95 3.28
C SER A 5 24.19 44.50 3.17
N ILE A 6 24.25 43.83 4.31
CA ILE A 6 23.52 42.60 4.64
C ILE A 6 22.08 43.04 4.93
N MET A 7 21.10 42.54 4.18
CA MET A 7 19.69 42.63 4.55
C MET A 7 19.27 41.31 5.19
N ILE A 8 19.23 41.33 6.52
CA ILE A 8 18.47 40.40 7.36
C ILE A 8 17.01 40.88 7.32
N PHE A 9 16.09 40.03 6.86
CA PHE A 9 14.67 40.21 7.14
C PHE A 9 14.28 39.29 8.30
N MET A 10 14.03 39.91 9.45
CA MET A 10 13.42 39.29 10.61
C MET A 10 11.89 39.35 10.49
N ALA A 11 11.29 38.19 10.74
CA ALA A 11 10.09 37.93 11.54
C ALA A 11 8.77 38.66 11.24
N ALA A 12 7.75 37.85 10.95
CA ALA A 12 6.40 38.05 11.48
C ALA A 12 5.78 36.69 11.86
N THR A 13 5.55 36.54 13.15
CA THR A 13 4.79 35.50 13.84
C THR A 13 3.31 35.55 13.48
N MET A 14 2.71 34.38 13.18
CA MET A 14 1.30 34.13 13.47
C MET A 14 1.16 32.78 14.16
N LEU A 15 0.83 32.85 15.45
CA LEU A 15 0.31 31.78 16.30
C LEU A 15 -1.21 31.99 16.35
N ALA A 16 -1.97 31.07 15.76
CA ALA A 16 -3.40 30.76 15.98
C ALA A 16 -3.83 29.82 14.84
N ALA A 17 -4.54 28.71 15.01
CA ALA A 17 -5.33 28.23 16.12
C ALA A 17 -5.28 26.70 16.15
N CYS A 18 -5.23 26.12 17.35
CA CYS A 18 -5.71 24.77 17.57
C CYS A 18 -7.24 24.83 17.38
N SER A 19 -7.75 24.45 16.22
CA SER A 19 -9.14 24.06 16.09
C SER A 19 -9.23 22.58 16.39
N ASP A 20 -9.82 22.23 17.54
CA ASP A 20 -10.46 20.94 17.78
C ASP A 20 -11.52 20.75 16.70
N GLY A 21 -11.10 20.20 15.56
CA GLY A 21 -12.01 19.55 14.63
C GLY A 21 -12.27 18.17 15.21
N GLU A 22 -13.47 17.97 15.74
CA GLU A 22 -13.99 16.64 16.06
C GLU A 22 -13.63 15.70 14.92
N ARG A 23 -12.64 14.84 15.18
CA ARG A 23 -12.22 13.82 14.23
C ARG A 23 -13.33 12.79 14.24
N THR A 24 -14.35 13.01 13.42
CA THR A 24 -15.36 12.01 13.09
C THR A 24 -14.57 10.79 12.66
N GLN A 25 -14.57 9.76 13.51
CA GLN A 25 -14.01 8.48 13.15
C GLN A 25 -14.76 8.02 11.89
N PRO A 26 -14.03 7.52 10.88
CA PRO A 26 -14.67 6.93 9.70
C PRO A 26 -15.69 5.89 10.17
N LYS A 27 -16.86 5.86 9.54
CA LYS A 27 -17.88 4.86 9.88
C LYS A 27 -17.57 3.55 9.17
N ALA A 28 -18.12 2.45 9.71
CA ALA A 28 -18.00 1.15 9.07
C ALA A 28 -18.44 1.23 7.59
N GLY A 29 -17.51 0.95 6.67
CA GLY A 29 -17.73 1.01 5.23
C GLY A 29 -17.14 2.24 4.51
N GLU A 30 -16.50 3.19 5.20
CA GLU A 30 -15.82 4.32 4.56
C GLU A 30 -14.32 4.06 4.33
N PRO A 31 -13.71 4.67 3.29
CA PRO A 31 -12.26 4.62 3.06
C PRO A 31 -11.50 5.19 4.26
N GLY A 32 -10.77 4.35 4.98
CA GLY A 32 -10.01 4.71 6.19
C GLY A 32 -10.56 4.19 7.52
N TYR A 33 -11.66 3.42 7.53
CA TYR A 33 -12.13 2.74 8.74
C TYR A 33 -11.19 1.61 9.19
N ILE A 34 -10.73 1.66 10.45
CA ILE A 34 -9.99 0.59 11.13
C ILE A 34 -10.83 0.15 12.33
N SER A 35 -11.35 -1.08 12.30
CA SER A 35 -12.06 -1.67 13.43
C SER A 35 -11.06 -2.10 14.50
N THR A 36 -10.99 -1.38 15.63
CA THR A 36 -10.07 -1.71 16.74
C THR A 36 -10.72 -2.45 17.91
N ASN A 37 -11.98 -2.88 17.80
CA ASN A 37 -12.66 -3.59 18.88
C ASN A 37 -12.49 -5.10 18.73
N GLY A 38 -11.31 -5.58 19.10
CA GLY A 38 -11.10 -6.94 19.61
C GLY A 38 -11.16 -6.92 21.14
N GLU A 39 -12.29 -6.49 21.71
CA GLU A 39 -12.49 -6.49 23.15
C GLU A 39 -13.21 -7.78 23.55
N SER A 40 -12.47 -8.59 24.30
CA SER A 40 -12.89 -9.71 25.11
C SER A 40 -14.15 -9.42 25.91
N VAL A 41 -15.18 -10.26 25.75
CA VAL A 41 -16.35 -10.35 26.62
C VAL A 41 -16.68 -11.83 26.76
N GLU A 42 -16.14 -12.46 27.80
CA GLU A 42 -16.81 -12.80 29.07
C GLU A 42 -17.43 -14.19 29.04
N THR A 43 -16.78 -15.07 29.80
CA THR A 43 -17.32 -16.28 30.38
C THR A 43 -18.66 -15.96 31.04
N ASN A 44 -19.75 -16.52 30.52
CA ASN A 44 -20.97 -16.66 31.29
C ASN A 44 -21.07 -18.08 31.83
N ASP A 45 -20.94 -18.15 33.16
CA ASP A 45 -21.40 -19.24 34.00
C ASP A 45 -22.80 -19.68 33.57
N VAL A 46 -22.93 -20.95 33.21
CA VAL A 46 -24.22 -21.64 33.20
C VAL A 46 -24.16 -22.67 34.32
N GLU A 47 -24.99 -22.44 35.33
CA GLU A 47 -25.26 -23.34 36.44
C GLU A 47 -25.52 -24.77 35.93
N LEU A 48 -24.61 -25.69 36.26
CA LEU A 48 -24.82 -27.11 36.09
C LEU A 48 -25.71 -27.60 37.24
N GLU A 49 -27.02 -27.52 37.03
CA GLU A 49 -27.96 -28.31 37.81
C GLU A 49 -27.71 -29.80 37.58
N ARG A 50 -27.69 -30.50 38.70
CA ARG A 50 -27.30 -31.88 38.88
C ARG A 50 -28.53 -32.76 38.70
N THR A 51 -28.63 -33.49 37.59
CA THR A 51 -29.51 -34.67 37.51
C THR A 51 -28.74 -35.87 37.00
N SER A 52 -28.47 -36.79 37.93
CA SER A 52 -28.02 -38.16 37.70
C SER A 52 -29.06 -38.95 36.91
N ASN A 53 -28.64 -39.67 35.87
CA ASN A 53 -28.96 -41.09 35.60
C ASN A 53 -28.32 -41.55 34.28
N THR A 54 -27.49 -42.58 34.36
CA THR A 54 -27.10 -43.48 33.25
C THR A 54 -27.45 -44.92 33.71
N PRO A 55 -27.63 -45.94 32.84
CA PRO A 55 -26.96 -46.08 31.53
C PRO A 55 -27.83 -46.69 30.39
N ASP A 56 -27.17 -46.87 29.25
CA ASP A 56 -27.40 -47.92 28.22
C ASP A 56 -28.22 -47.55 26.97
N ALA A 57 -27.52 -47.10 25.92
CA ALA A 57 -27.84 -47.40 24.52
C ALA A 57 -26.63 -47.10 23.61
N THR A 58 -26.25 -48.11 22.83
CA THR A 58 -25.22 -48.21 21.80
C THR A 58 -25.13 -46.97 20.88
N PRO A 59 -23.94 -46.48 20.50
CA PRO A 59 -23.84 -45.40 19.51
C PRO A 59 -24.12 -45.97 18.11
N ASP A 60 -25.30 -45.66 17.59
CA ASP A 60 -25.59 -45.84 16.17
C ASP A 60 -24.81 -44.79 15.38
N ALA A 61 -24.04 -45.26 14.41
CA ALA A 61 -23.17 -44.44 13.59
C ALA A 61 -24.03 -43.58 12.65
N THR A 62 -24.43 -42.39 13.10
CA THR A 62 -24.89 -41.34 12.18
C THR A 62 -23.68 -40.80 11.44
N VAL A 63 -23.56 -41.23 10.19
CA VAL A 63 -22.77 -40.57 9.15
C VAL A 63 -23.14 -39.09 9.17
N SER A 64 -22.23 -38.24 9.67
CA SER A 64 -22.33 -36.80 9.46
C SER A 64 -22.27 -36.55 7.96
N GLU A 65 -23.37 -36.03 7.41
CA GLU A 65 -23.39 -35.38 6.11
C GLU A 65 -22.23 -34.38 6.04
N GLU A 66 -21.46 -34.48 4.96
CA GLU A 66 -20.45 -33.50 4.58
C GLU A 66 -21.14 -32.14 4.45
N THR A 67 -20.91 -31.24 5.40
CA THR A 67 -21.15 -29.81 5.19
C THR A 67 -20.35 -29.36 3.96
N PRO A 68 -20.98 -28.86 2.88
CA PRO A 68 -20.25 -28.38 1.72
C PRO A 68 -19.52 -27.09 2.11
N MET A 69 -18.23 -27.19 2.41
CA MET A 69 -17.39 -26.03 2.74
C MET A 69 -16.96 -25.20 1.51
N SER A 70 -17.63 -25.32 0.35
CA SER A 70 -17.16 -24.69 -0.89
C SER A 70 -17.55 -23.22 -1.05
N GLU A 71 -18.72 -22.78 -0.58
CA GLU A 71 -19.21 -21.41 -0.79
C GLU A 71 -18.36 -20.36 -0.04
N GLY A 72 -17.87 -20.69 1.16
CA GLY A 72 -17.06 -19.76 1.96
C GLY A 72 -15.66 -19.49 1.40
N LYS A 73 -15.08 -20.45 0.68
CA LYS A 73 -13.76 -20.29 0.04
C LYS A 73 -13.85 -19.45 -1.23
N GLU A 74 -14.86 -19.71 -2.06
CA GLU A 74 -15.07 -18.97 -3.31
C GLU A 74 -15.39 -17.49 -3.04
N GLU A 75 -16.18 -17.18 -2.01
CA GLU A 75 -16.40 -15.79 -1.58
C GLU A 75 -15.14 -15.10 -1.03
N ALA A 76 -14.30 -15.83 -0.29
CA ALA A 76 -13.05 -15.29 0.25
C ALA A 76 -12.05 -14.99 -0.88
N ASP A 77 -11.91 -15.90 -1.84
CA ASP A 77 -11.05 -15.75 -3.01
C ASP A 77 -11.54 -14.59 -3.89
N ALA A 78 -12.86 -14.43 -4.09
CA ALA A 78 -13.43 -13.32 -4.84
C ALA A 78 -13.16 -11.95 -4.17
N ARG A 79 -13.21 -11.87 -2.83
CA ARG A 79 -12.88 -10.65 -2.09
C ARG A 79 -11.40 -10.31 -2.20
N ALA A 80 -10.51 -11.29 -2.08
CA ALA A 80 -9.07 -11.11 -2.22
C ALA A 80 -8.69 -10.65 -3.65
N ARG A 81 -9.29 -11.22 -4.69
CA ARG A 81 -9.14 -10.77 -6.09
C ARG A 81 -9.58 -9.32 -6.27
N LYS A 82 -10.76 -8.96 -5.75
CA LYS A 82 -11.26 -7.58 -5.84
C LYS A 82 -10.30 -6.61 -5.15
N ALA A 83 -9.81 -6.95 -3.95
CA ALA A 83 -8.85 -6.14 -3.23
C ALA A 83 -7.54 -5.96 -4.00
N MET A 84 -7.01 -7.03 -4.63
CA MET A 84 -5.83 -6.95 -5.48
C MET A 84 -6.03 -6.06 -6.71
N ASN A 85 -7.18 -6.17 -7.40
CA ASN A 85 -7.48 -5.34 -8.56
C ASN A 85 -7.62 -3.85 -8.18
N GLU A 86 -8.22 -3.55 -7.02
CA GLU A 86 -8.26 -2.19 -6.48
C GLU A 86 -6.87 -1.68 -6.11
N GLU A 87 -6.02 -2.55 -5.56
CA GLU A 87 -4.64 -2.23 -5.21
C GLU A 87 -3.79 -1.93 -6.44
N GLN A 88 -3.86 -2.76 -7.49
CA GLN A 88 -3.17 -2.51 -8.76
C GLN A 88 -3.53 -1.15 -9.36
N LYS A 89 -4.83 -0.80 -9.35
CA LYS A 89 -5.31 0.52 -9.79
C LYS A 89 -4.76 1.64 -8.91
N ARG A 90 -4.74 1.47 -7.59
CA ARG A 90 -4.19 2.44 -6.63
C ARG A 90 -2.69 2.67 -6.84
N LEU A 91 -1.95 1.61 -7.15
CA LEU A 91 -0.50 1.65 -7.36
C LEU A 91 -0.09 2.22 -8.73
N SER A 92 -1.02 2.38 -9.68
CA SER A 92 -0.74 3.04 -10.97
C SER A 92 -0.14 4.43 -10.79
N TYR A 93 -0.51 5.14 -9.72
CA TYR A 93 0.03 6.46 -9.38
C TYR A 93 1.46 6.46 -8.84
N TRP A 94 2.13 5.31 -8.70
CA TRP A 94 3.54 5.26 -8.30
C TRP A 94 4.46 5.85 -9.37
N THR A 95 4.10 5.66 -10.63
CA THR A 95 4.84 6.13 -11.80
C THR A 95 4.28 7.44 -12.35
N VAL A 96 5.07 8.13 -13.16
CA VAL A 96 4.60 9.19 -14.05
C VAL A 96 4.31 8.59 -15.44
N GLU A 97 3.42 9.21 -16.20
CA GLU A 97 3.11 8.77 -17.57
C GLU A 97 4.33 8.93 -18.46
N GLU A 98 4.77 7.88 -19.15
CA GLU A 98 6.02 7.89 -19.91
C GLU A 98 6.03 8.95 -21.01
N GLU A 99 4.89 9.16 -21.67
CA GLU A 99 4.71 10.17 -22.73
C GLU A 99 4.92 11.61 -22.22
N SER A 100 4.71 11.84 -20.92
CA SER A 100 4.92 13.15 -20.30
C SER A 100 6.38 13.46 -20.03
N ILE A 101 7.31 12.50 -20.16
CA ILE A 101 8.74 12.66 -19.86
C ILE A 101 9.50 13.16 -21.10
N THR A 102 9.56 14.48 -21.25
CA THR A 102 10.24 15.17 -22.37
C THR A 102 11.46 15.94 -21.89
N ALA A 103 12.39 16.23 -22.82
CA ALA A 103 13.68 16.87 -22.54
C ALA A 103 13.61 18.42 -22.46
N ASP A 104 12.47 18.98 -22.07
CA ASP A 104 12.29 20.41 -21.83
C ASP A 104 12.21 20.73 -20.33
N ALA A 105 12.55 21.97 -19.98
CA ALA A 105 12.70 22.37 -18.57
C ALA A 105 11.40 22.31 -17.76
N GLU A 106 10.26 22.58 -18.39
CA GLU A 106 8.96 22.61 -17.73
C GLU A 106 8.48 21.18 -17.43
N SER A 107 8.55 20.31 -18.44
CA SER A 107 8.27 18.88 -18.28
C SER A 107 9.18 18.21 -17.25
N VAL A 108 10.49 18.43 -17.33
CA VAL A 108 11.45 17.88 -16.35
C VAL A 108 11.07 18.32 -14.94
N ARG A 109 10.77 19.61 -14.72
CA ARG A 109 10.36 20.10 -13.40
C ARG A 109 9.04 19.48 -12.93
N GLY A 110 8.02 19.45 -13.79
CA GLY A 110 6.72 18.87 -13.47
C GLY A 110 6.83 17.39 -13.06
N ASN A 111 7.61 16.61 -13.80
CA ASN A 111 7.85 15.20 -13.51
C ASN A 111 8.63 14.99 -12.20
N LEU A 112 9.63 15.82 -11.91
CA LEU A 112 10.35 15.76 -10.63
C LEU A 112 9.42 16.06 -9.45
N ASP A 113 8.55 17.06 -9.56
CA ASP A 113 7.58 17.42 -8.52
C ASP A 113 6.54 16.30 -8.31
N GLN A 114 6.10 15.64 -9.38
CA GLN A 114 5.18 14.51 -9.29
C GLN A 114 5.84 13.31 -8.61
N MET A 115 7.06 12.95 -9.00
CA MET A 115 7.83 11.87 -8.36
C MET A 115 8.04 12.13 -6.86
N ASP A 116 8.33 13.38 -6.48
CA ASP A 116 8.50 13.74 -5.07
C ASP A 116 7.22 13.54 -4.24
N LYS A 117 6.05 13.84 -4.83
CA LYS A 117 4.74 13.57 -4.22
C LYS A 117 4.48 12.07 -4.10
N ASN A 118 4.90 11.28 -5.10
CA ASN A 118 4.72 9.83 -5.10
C ASN A 118 5.50 9.16 -3.96
N TRP A 119 6.65 9.68 -3.55
CA TRP A 119 7.46 9.10 -2.45
C TRP A 119 6.71 8.93 -1.14
N PHE A 120 5.90 9.90 -0.76
CA PHE A 120 5.14 9.80 0.49
C PHE A 120 4.18 8.61 0.44
N ARG A 121 3.51 8.41 -0.70
CA ARG A 121 2.56 7.32 -0.92
C ARG A 121 3.27 5.97 -0.96
N ILE A 122 4.33 5.85 -1.76
CA ILE A 122 5.12 4.62 -1.90
C ILE A 122 5.65 4.14 -0.55
N ASN A 123 6.21 5.03 0.28
CA ASN A 123 6.73 4.64 1.58
C ASN A 123 5.61 4.21 2.55
N ALA A 124 4.42 4.84 2.48
CA ALA A 124 3.27 4.44 3.28
C ALA A 124 2.79 3.04 2.88
N ASP A 125 2.71 2.79 1.58
CA ASP A 125 2.27 1.51 1.01
C ASP A 125 3.20 0.36 1.39
N LEU A 126 4.52 0.55 1.22
CA LEU A 126 5.54 -0.44 1.64
C LEU A 126 5.44 -0.74 3.14
N LYS A 127 5.22 0.29 3.96
CA LYS A 127 5.07 0.12 5.41
C LYS A 127 3.79 -0.65 5.77
N ASN A 128 2.67 -0.37 5.11
CA ASN A 128 1.40 -1.04 5.39
C ASN A 128 1.50 -2.55 5.14
N VAL A 129 2.16 -2.94 4.04
CA VAL A 129 2.38 -4.35 3.72
C VAL A 129 3.32 -5.02 4.72
N GLU A 130 4.40 -4.34 5.14
CA GLU A 130 5.28 -4.85 6.20
C GLU A 130 4.53 -5.05 7.53
N THR A 131 3.55 -4.20 7.86
CA THR A 131 2.74 -4.30 9.08
C THR A 131 1.58 -5.29 8.97
N GLY A 132 1.49 -6.03 7.86
CA GLY A 132 0.50 -7.11 7.71
C GLY A 132 -0.92 -6.61 7.44
N THR A 133 -1.11 -5.42 6.85
CA THR A 133 -2.46 -4.92 6.51
C THR A 133 -3.27 -5.91 5.64
N TYR A 134 -2.59 -6.78 4.89
CA TYR A 134 -3.20 -7.72 3.95
C TYR A 134 -3.14 -9.18 4.42
N ASN A 135 -2.54 -9.47 5.59
CA ASN A 135 -2.56 -10.80 6.19
C ASN A 135 -3.26 -10.76 7.56
N PRO A 136 -4.36 -11.50 7.78
CA PRO A 136 -5.01 -11.60 9.09
C PRO A 136 -4.11 -12.18 10.22
N GLN A 137 -3.00 -12.84 9.89
CA GLN A 137 -1.99 -13.34 10.83
C GLN A 137 -0.91 -12.29 11.14
N GLY A 138 -0.95 -11.11 10.50
CA GLY A 138 -0.20 -9.92 10.88
C GLY A 138 1.26 -9.84 10.41
N GLN A 139 1.77 -10.83 9.67
CA GLN A 139 3.14 -10.79 9.13
C GLN A 139 3.22 -11.44 7.76
N LEU A 140 3.92 -10.79 6.82
CA LEU A 140 4.24 -11.39 5.52
C LEU A 140 5.03 -12.69 5.68
N SER A 141 4.74 -13.64 4.79
CA SER A 141 5.57 -14.81 4.53
C SER A 141 7.03 -14.41 4.25
N ARG A 142 7.96 -15.37 4.43
CA ARG A 142 9.40 -15.14 4.20
C ARG A 142 9.70 -14.69 2.75
N GLU A 143 8.90 -15.18 1.81
CA GLU A 143 8.98 -14.81 0.40
C GLU A 143 8.38 -13.43 0.16
N GLY A 144 7.20 -13.11 0.72
CA GLY A 144 6.63 -11.76 0.65
C GLY A 144 7.55 -10.69 1.25
N GLN A 145 8.22 -10.99 2.37
CA GLN A 145 9.24 -10.11 2.96
C GLN A 145 10.44 -9.89 2.03
N LYS A 146 10.84 -10.92 1.27
CA LYS A 146 11.91 -10.81 0.29
C LYS A 146 11.51 -9.85 -0.83
N GLU A 147 10.32 -10.00 -1.40
CA GLU A 147 9.84 -9.13 -2.48
C GLU A 147 9.68 -7.68 -2.02
N ILE A 148 9.12 -7.43 -0.82
CA ILE A 148 9.05 -6.06 -0.29
C ILE A 148 10.43 -5.44 -0.06
N LYS A 149 11.43 -6.24 0.30
CA LYS A 149 12.81 -5.76 0.41
C LYS A 149 13.41 -5.41 -0.94
N GLU A 150 13.12 -6.19 -1.99
CA GLU A 150 13.53 -5.90 -3.37
C GLU A 150 12.85 -4.64 -3.90
N ALA A 151 11.54 -4.49 -3.68
CA ALA A 151 10.78 -3.29 -4.00
C ALA A 151 11.40 -2.05 -3.34
N ARG A 152 11.72 -2.14 -2.05
CA ARG A 152 12.32 -1.03 -1.28
C ARG A 152 13.71 -0.66 -1.83
N ALA A 153 14.51 -1.62 -2.24
CA ALA A 153 15.82 -1.37 -2.84
C ALA A 153 15.70 -0.61 -4.19
N LYS A 154 14.74 -1.00 -5.03
CA LYS A 154 14.43 -0.33 -6.31
C LYS A 154 13.92 1.10 -6.09
N VAL A 155 13.07 1.33 -5.08
CA VAL A 155 12.62 2.67 -4.70
C VAL A 155 13.79 3.56 -4.26
N GLU A 156 14.75 3.04 -3.49
CA GLU A 156 15.95 3.80 -3.12
C GLU A 156 16.86 4.11 -4.32
N GLU A 157 16.96 3.19 -5.28
CA GLU A 157 17.66 3.44 -6.55
C GLU A 157 16.98 4.55 -7.35
N ALA A 158 15.64 4.52 -7.45
CA ALA A 158 14.85 5.55 -8.11
C ALA A 158 15.06 6.93 -7.46
N LYS A 159 15.05 7.01 -6.12
CA LYS A 159 15.35 8.26 -5.38
C LYS A 159 16.73 8.82 -5.73
N ARG A 160 17.74 7.96 -5.86
CA ARG A 160 19.10 8.38 -6.26
C ARG A 160 19.11 8.94 -7.69
N LEU A 161 18.36 8.32 -8.61
CA LEU A 161 18.24 8.79 -9.98
C LEU A 161 17.52 10.14 -10.05
N VAL A 162 16.44 10.34 -9.29
CA VAL A 162 15.74 11.62 -9.19
C VAL A 162 16.63 12.74 -8.64
N LYS A 163 17.45 12.47 -7.61
CA LYS A 163 18.44 13.45 -7.13
C LYS A 163 19.47 13.84 -8.21
N ASN A 164 19.88 12.88 -9.04
CA ASN A 164 20.77 13.18 -10.16
C ASN A 164 20.05 13.98 -11.26
N ALA A 165 18.78 13.68 -11.53
CA ALA A 165 17.94 14.44 -12.44
C ALA A 165 17.78 15.90 -11.99
N GLN A 166 17.55 16.14 -10.69
CA GLN A 166 17.49 17.48 -10.09
C GLN A 166 18.78 18.27 -10.35
N ARG A 167 19.95 17.67 -10.09
CA ARG A 167 21.25 18.31 -10.35
C ARG A 167 21.47 18.62 -11.83
N ASN A 168 21.10 17.70 -12.72
CA ASN A 168 21.18 17.93 -14.17
C ASN A 168 20.26 19.08 -14.61
N ASN A 169 19.05 19.13 -14.08
CA ASN A 169 18.09 20.20 -14.37
C ASN A 169 18.58 21.57 -13.87
N GLU A 170 19.14 21.64 -12.66
CA GLU A 170 19.76 22.85 -12.10
C GLU A 170 20.95 23.34 -12.95
N ALA A 171 21.68 22.42 -13.58
CA ALA A 171 22.76 22.72 -14.52
C ALA A 171 22.28 23.07 -15.93
N GLY A 172 20.96 23.08 -16.20
CA GLY A 172 20.38 23.31 -17.52
C GLY A 172 20.52 22.13 -18.49
N ASN A 173 20.94 20.96 -18.02
CA ASN A 173 21.06 19.74 -18.82
C ASN A 173 19.76 18.93 -18.75
N HIS A 174 18.73 19.40 -19.45
CA HIS A 174 17.38 18.82 -19.41
C HIS A 174 17.29 17.44 -20.06
N GLU A 175 18.09 17.16 -21.09
CA GLU A 175 18.16 15.83 -21.72
C GLU A 175 18.67 14.77 -20.73
N ALA A 176 19.81 15.04 -20.07
CA ALA A 176 20.33 14.14 -19.06
C ALA A 176 19.43 14.07 -17.81
N ALA A 177 18.65 15.11 -17.51
CA ALA A 177 17.65 15.07 -16.44
C ALA A 177 16.48 14.15 -16.80
N SER A 178 15.91 14.31 -18.00
CA SER A 178 14.85 13.48 -18.56
C SER A 178 15.24 11.99 -18.57
N ASP A 179 16.43 11.65 -19.04
CA ASP A 179 16.91 10.25 -19.02
C ASP A 179 16.96 9.65 -17.62
N LYS A 180 17.35 10.46 -16.62
CA LYS A 180 17.35 10.01 -15.22
C LYS A 180 15.95 9.85 -14.67
N ILE A 181 14.99 10.67 -15.09
CA ILE A 181 13.57 10.53 -14.76
C ILE A 181 13.02 9.24 -15.38
N LYS A 182 13.28 8.95 -16.66
CA LYS A 182 12.85 7.70 -17.31
C LYS A 182 13.36 6.46 -16.57
N ASN A 183 14.66 6.45 -16.27
CA ASN A 183 15.27 5.35 -15.51
C ASN A 183 14.68 5.23 -14.09
N ALA A 184 14.41 6.36 -13.42
CA ALA A 184 13.75 6.33 -12.12
C ALA A 184 12.33 5.75 -12.23
N ASN A 185 11.58 6.17 -13.25
CA ASN A 185 10.21 5.71 -13.49
C ASN A 185 10.16 4.19 -13.71
N GLN A 186 11.08 3.66 -14.52
CA GLN A 186 11.20 2.21 -14.71
C GLN A 186 11.46 1.49 -13.39
N LYS A 187 12.36 2.00 -12.54
CA LYS A 187 12.63 1.40 -11.23
C LYS A 187 11.42 1.40 -10.30
N LEU A 188 10.53 2.39 -10.43
CA LEU A 188 9.27 2.39 -9.69
C LEU A 188 8.25 1.41 -10.25
N ALA A 189 8.19 1.25 -11.56
CA ALA A 189 7.39 0.20 -12.18
C ALA A 189 7.87 -1.18 -11.69
N ASP A 190 9.18 -1.45 -11.75
CA ASP A 190 9.74 -2.72 -11.26
C ASP A 190 9.48 -2.93 -9.75
N ALA A 191 9.55 -1.86 -8.94
CA ALA A 191 9.26 -1.94 -7.51
C ALA A 191 7.78 -2.21 -7.22
N ARG A 192 6.89 -1.69 -8.07
CA ARG A 192 5.45 -1.95 -7.99
C ARG A 192 5.15 -3.41 -8.29
N GLU A 193 5.83 -4.00 -9.28
CA GLU A 193 5.66 -5.41 -9.60
C GLU A 193 6.09 -6.31 -8.43
N ASP A 194 7.25 -6.06 -7.82
CA ASP A 194 7.69 -6.80 -6.62
C ASP A 194 6.69 -6.66 -5.45
N TYR A 195 6.14 -5.45 -5.27
CA TYR A 195 5.14 -5.19 -4.24
C TYR A 195 3.87 -6.03 -4.47
N LEU A 196 3.40 -6.09 -5.71
CA LEU A 196 2.24 -6.90 -6.09
C LEU A 196 2.52 -8.39 -5.95
N GLU A 197 3.71 -8.86 -6.35
CA GLU A 197 4.13 -10.25 -6.17
C GLU A 197 4.17 -10.65 -4.69
N ALA A 198 4.57 -9.72 -3.80
CA ALA A 198 4.50 -9.94 -2.36
C ALA A 198 3.05 -10.20 -1.88
N LEU A 199 2.08 -9.47 -2.43
CA LEU A 199 0.66 -9.63 -2.11
C LEU A 199 0.08 -10.91 -2.71
N GLU A 200 0.48 -11.29 -3.93
CA GLU A 200 0.09 -12.56 -4.55
C GLU A 200 0.52 -13.75 -3.69
N LYS A 201 1.78 -13.76 -3.26
CA LYS A 201 2.33 -14.81 -2.39
C LYS A 201 1.62 -14.89 -1.04
N GLU A 202 1.14 -13.76 -0.54
CA GLU A 202 0.49 -13.69 0.77
C GLU A 202 -1.00 -14.06 0.71
N THR A 203 -1.69 -13.63 -0.33
CA THR A 203 -3.13 -13.87 -0.49
C THR A 203 -3.42 -15.21 -1.18
N GLY A 204 -2.45 -15.80 -1.87
CA GLY A 204 -2.61 -17.02 -2.68
C GLY A 204 -3.45 -16.79 -3.94
N VAL A 205 -3.69 -15.52 -4.31
CA VAL A 205 -4.48 -15.11 -5.45
C VAL A 205 -3.56 -14.53 -6.50
N GLU A 206 -3.63 -15.05 -7.72
CA GLU A 206 -2.93 -14.49 -8.88
C GLU A 206 -3.67 -13.25 -9.41
N ARG A 207 -2.92 -12.25 -9.90
CA ARG A 207 -3.50 -11.11 -10.61
C ARG A 207 -4.20 -11.57 -11.88
N GLU A 208 -5.31 -10.91 -12.21
CA GLU A 208 -5.86 -11.02 -13.56
C GLU A 208 -4.88 -10.32 -14.49
N GLU A 209 -4.23 -11.07 -15.39
CA GLU A 209 -3.52 -10.45 -16.52
C GLU A 209 -4.56 -9.58 -17.24
N GLU A 210 -4.32 -8.27 -17.24
CA GLU A 210 -5.10 -7.37 -18.08
C GLU A 210 -4.83 -7.81 -19.52
N VAL A 211 -5.75 -8.61 -20.06
CA VAL A 211 -5.76 -8.96 -21.48
C VAL A 211 -5.95 -7.63 -22.19
N VAL A 212 -4.83 -7.03 -22.60
CA VAL A 212 -4.81 -5.94 -23.56
C VAL A 212 -5.38 -6.56 -24.82
N ALA A 213 -6.71 -6.49 -24.95
CA ALA A 213 -7.37 -6.76 -26.20
C ALA A 213 -6.82 -5.72 -27.15
N ASP A 214 -5.89 -6.14 -28.01
CA ASP A 214 -5.44 -5.40 -29.18
C ASP A 214 -6.69 -4.89 -29.90
N GLN A 215 -7.05 -3.64 -29.67
CA GLN A 215 -8.02 -2.95 -30.50
C GLN A 215 -7.23 -2.47 -31.72
N GLU A 216 -7.23 -3.34 -32.74
CA GLU A 216 -6.82 -3.06 -34.12
C GLU A 216 -7.50 -1.80 -34.69
#